data_AF-A0A0R2D5H4-F1
#
_entry.id   AF-A0A0R2D5H4-F1
#
_cell.length_a   1.000
_cell.length_b   1.000
_cell.length_c   1.000
_cell.angle_alpha   90.00
_cell.angle_beta   90.00
_cell.angle_gamma   90.00
#
_symmetry.space_group_name_H-M   'P 1'
#
loop_
_entity.id
_entity.type
_entity.pdbx_description
1 polymer ?
#
loop_
_entity_poly.entity_id
_entity_poly.type
_entity_poly.pdbx_seq_one_letter_code
_entity_poly.pdbx_strand_id
1 'polypeptide(L)'
;MKKMDKKRMLEKVDWQFQQQINIKYAFKEKKRIKEIGFDKLERVVEGIKRDYVQEALCFDKAKKAYVSSFPEDETKEFMNLNKFLNDIKVENLNTIALLKENLIAKEENSQVYLQYFGDICRYCDEYEMAEDIYLFQIDQEITDGFIGLGLTYNRTHDYITAHKCFMYGCLLENKKAAYHAGYLYYEMAQIEQAERWFKKAIKDNADVDALAELADLYQNNGKPEKGRQLYKIAEKLIFEEEALTCEEELLWQKMSRKKQ
;
A
#
# COMPACT_ATOMS: atom_id res chain seq x y z
N MET A 1 37.48 16.84 7.60
CA MET A 1 36.10 16.52 7.15
C MET A 1 36.09 16.49 5.64
N LYS A 2 35.79 15.35 5.00
CA LYS A 2 35.56 15.32 3.54
C LYS A 2 34.42 16.31 3.26
N LYS A 3 34.61 17.23 2.29
CA LYS A 3 33.51 18.06 1.76
C LYS A 3 32.36 17.11 1.42
N MET A 4 31.33 17.12 2.26
CA MET A 4 30.12 16.34 2.05
C MET A 4 29.46 16.94 0.82
N ASP A 5 29.18 16.11 -0.19
CA ASP A 5 28.69 16.61 -1.46
C ASP A 5 27.32 17.28 -1.28
N LYS A 6 27.30 18.61 -1.36
CA LYS A 6 26.10 19.47 -1.22
C LYS A 6 24.95 18.98 -2.09
N LYS A 7 25.29 18.48 -3.29
CA LYS A 7 24.33 17.91 -4.24
C LYS A 7 23.69 16.64 -3.69
N ARG A 8 24.49 15.68 -3.23
CA ARG A 8 24.01 14.40 -2.68
C ARG A 8 23.12 14.60 -1.44
N MET A 9 23.48 15.57 -0.58
CA MET A 9 22.65 15.92 0.57
C MET A 9 21.28 16.45 0.12
N LEU A 10 21.28 17.33 -0.88
CA LEU A 10 20.05 17.89 -1.40
C LEU A 10 19.17 16.85 -2.07
N GLU A 11 19.74 15.93 -2.84
CA GLU A 11 19.00 14.81 -3.45
C GLU A 11 18.29 13.96 -2.39
N LYS A 12 18.98 13.68 -1.26
CA LYS A 12 18.37 12.94 -0.15
C LYS A 12 17.21 13.71 0.49
N VAL A 13 17.42 15.00 0.80
CA VAL A 13 16.41 15.83 1.47
C VAL A 13 15.20 16.08 0.56
N ASP A 14 15.41 16.27 -0.75
CA ASP A 14 14.35 16.43 -1.74
C ASP A 14 13.53 15.14 -1.88
N TRP A 15 14.20 13.97 -1.94
CA TRP A 15 13.51 12.68 -1.94
C TRP A 15 12.66 12.48 -0.67
N GLN A 16 13.22 12.74 0.52
CA GLN A 16 12.49 12.63 1.78
C GLN A 16 11.28 13.58 1.83
N PHE A 17 11.43 14.79 1.30
CA PHE A 17 10.32 15.73 1.20
C PHE A 17 9.20 15.21 0.31
N GLN A 18 9.53 14.67 -0.87
CA GLN A 18 8.53 14.08 -1.77
C GLN A 18 7.76 12.94 -1.08
N GLN A 19 8.44 12.08 -0.34
CA GLN A 19 7.74 11.01 0.41
C GLN A 19 6.78 11.58 1.45
N GLN A 20 7.25 12.51 2.29
CA GLN A 20 6.44 13.06 3.38
C GLN A 20 5.24 13.88 2.89
N ILE A 21 5.40 14.67 1.83
CA ILE A 21 4.29 15.44 1.25
C ILE A 21 3.29 14.53 0.54
N ASN A 22 3.76 13.48 -0.16
CA ASN A 22 2.87 12.51 -0.80
C ASN A 22 2.01 11.79 0.23
N ILE A 23 2.57 11.41 1.39
CA ILE A 23 1.80 10.77 2.47
C ILE A 23 0.66 11.66 2.94
N LYS A 24 1.00 12.90 3.32
CA LYS A 24 0.05 13.88 3.85
C LYS A 24 -1.12 14.11 2.90
N TYR A 25 -0.83 14.28 1.60
CA TYR A 25 -1.85 14.71 0.64
C TYR A 25 -2.57 13.56 -0.05
N ALA A 26 -1.93 12.42 -0.30
CA ALA A 26 -2.62 11.22 -0.75
C ALA A 26 -3.66 10.77 0.29
N PHE A 27 -3.35 10.93 1.59
CA PHE A 27 -4.33 10.60 2.63
C PHE A 27 -5.51 11.57 2.63
N LYS A 28 -5.26 12.89 2.55
CA LYS A 28 -6.32 13.91 2.42
C LYS A 28 -7.22 13.65 1.22
N GLU A 29 -6.64 13.25 0.09
CA GLU A 29 -7.36 12.89 -1.12
C GLU A 29 -8.24 11.66 -0.91
N LYS A 30 -7.66 10.55 -0.43
CA LYS A 30 -8.43 9.32 -0.15
C LYS A 30 -9.56 9.54 0.84
N LYS A 31 -9.29 10.30 1.91
CA LYS A 31 -10.31 10.66 2.91
C LYS A 31 -11.47 11.44 2.27
N ARG A 32 -11.17 12.46 1.46
CA ARG A 32 -12.20 13.23 0.74
C ARG A 32 -12.98 12.38 -0.27
N ILE A 33 -12.32 11.52 -1.05
CA ILE A 33 -13.01 10.60 -1.97
C ILE A 33 -14.01 9.73 -1.20
N LYS A 34 -13.62 9.23 -0.01
CA LYS A 34 -14.51 8.44 0.86
C LYS A 34 -15.70 9.26 1.37
N GLU A 35 -15.51 10.54 1.70
CA GLU A 35 -16.55 11.41 2.26
C GLU A 35 -17.55 11.94 1.21
N ILE A 36 -17.08 12.35 0.02
CA ILE A 36 -17.93 13.06 -0.97
C ILE A 36 -18.17 12.31 -2.28
N GLY A 37 -17.46 11.20 -2.52
CA GLY A 37 -17.58 10.34 -3.69
C GLY A 37 -16.54 10.61 -4.78
N PHE A 38 -16.16 9.54 -5.50
CA PHE A 38 -15.20 9.57 -6.62
C PHE A 38 -15.75 10.34 -7.84
N ASP A 39 -17.07 10.41 -8.00
CA ASP A 39 -17.75 11.20 -9.03
C ASP A 39 -17.46 12.72 -8.92
N LYS A 40 -16.97 13.18 -7.77
CA LYS A 40 -16.68 14.60 -7.49
C LYS A 40 -15.18 14.90 -7.39
N LEU A 41 -14.34 14.18 -8.15
CA LEU A 41 -12.89 14.34 -8.18
C LEU A 41 -12.42 15.79 -8.31
N GLU A 42 -13.06 16.61 -9.15
CA GLU A 42 -12.71 18.03 -9.31
C GLU A 42 -12.77 18.78 -7.97
N ARG A 43 -13.86 18.60 -7.19
CA ARG A 43 -14.02 19.21 -5.86
C ARG A 43 -13.04 18.66 -4.83
N VAL A 44 -12.69 17.37 -4.93
CA VAL A 44 -11.66 16.74 -4.10
C VAL A 44 -10.32 17.43 -4.33
N VAL A 45 -9.93 17.59 -5.60
CA VAL A 45 -8.64 18.15 -6.00
C VAL A 45 -8.54 19.64 -5.69
N GLU A 46 -9.57 20.44 -5.97
CA GLU A 46 -9.55 21.89 -5.75
C GLU A 46 -9.24 22.28 -4.30
N GLY A 47 -9.86 21.58 -3.33
CA GLY A 47 -9.66 21.88 -1.91
C GLY A 47 -8.30 21.43 -1.36
N ILE A 48 -7.56 20.58 -2.08
CA ILE A 48 -6.23 20.10 -1.66
C ILE A 48 -5.12 20.87 -2.37
N LYS A 49 -5.33 21.20 -3.65
CA LYS A 49 -4.31 21.74 -4.55
C LYS A 49 -3.63 23.00 -4.02
N ARG A 50 -4.39 23.91 -3.41
CA ARG A 50 -3.85 25.18 -2.91
C ARG A 50 -2.80 24.95 -1.83
N ASP A 51 -3.12 24.15 -0.82
CA ASP A 51 -2.25 23.89 0.32
C ASP A 51 -0.99 23.12 -0.12
N TYR A 52 -1.18 22.09 -0.94
CA TYR A 52 -0.08 21.30 -1.51
C TYR A 52 0.93 22.20 -2.25
N VAL A 53 0.42 23.05 -3.17
CA VAL A 53 1.27 23.95 -3.96
C VAL A 53 1.99 24.95 -3.06
N GLN A 54 1.34 25.46 -2.02
CA GLN A 54 1.96 26.39 -1.09
C GLN A 54 3.13 25.75 -0.32
N GLU A 55 2.97 24.53 0.18
CA GLU A 55 4.02 23.82 0.90
C GLU A 55 5.20 23.46 -0.01
N ALA A 56 4.93 22.97 -1.22
CA ALA A 56 5.94 22.70 -2.23
C ALA A 56 6.76 23.97 -2.60
N LEU A 57 6.08 25.11 -2.77
CA LEU A 57 6.75 26.39 -3.05
C LEU A 57 7.61 26.88 -1.87
N CYS A 58 7.17 26.68 -0.63
CA CYS A 58 7.97 27.00 0.56
C CYS A 58 9.24 26.14 0.64
N PHE A 59 9.13 24.84 0.39
CA PHE A 59 10.28 23.95 0.34
C PHE A 59 11.27 24.33 -0.77
N ASP A 60 10.78 24.65 -1.97
CA ASP A 60 11.62 25.10 -3.09
C ASP A 60 12.36 26.41 -2.78
N LYS A 61 11.73 27.33 -2.05
CA LYS A 61 12.40 28.55 -1.58
C LYS A 61 13.52 28.22 -0.58
N ALA A 62 13.26 27.34 0.39
CA ALA A 62 14.27 26.91 1.36
C ALA A 62 15.45 26.19 0.67
N LYS A 63 15.16 25.33 -0.30
CA LYS A 63 16.16 24.67 -1.15
C LYS A 63 17.02 25.68 -1.91
N LYS A 64 16.40 26.69 -2.54
CA LYS A 64 17.14 27.76 -3.24
C LYS A 64 18.06 28.52 -2.29
N ALA A 65 17.58 28.90 -1.11
CA ALA A 65 18.37 29.59 -0.09
C ALA A 65 19.62 28.77 0.30
N TYR A 66 19.44 27.48 0.56
CA TYR A 66 20.56 26.57 0.82
C TYR A 66 21.52 26.45 -0.36
N VAL A 67 21.04 26.26 -1.59
CA VAL A 67 21.91 26.11 -2.77
C VAL A 67 22.76 27.37 -2.99
N SER A 68 22.17 28.56 -2.86
CA SER A 68 22.86 29.85 -3.03
C SER A 68 23.68 30.31 -1.82
N SER A 69 23.66 29.59 -0.69
CA SER A 69 24.35 30.01 0.53
C SER A 69 25.88 30.00 0.36
N PHE A 70 26.55 30.96 0.99
CA PHE A 70 28.00 30.94 1.16
C PHE A 70 28.41 29.80 2.13
N PRO A 71 29.67 29.36 2.11
CA PRO A 71 30.15 28.29 3.00
C PRO A 71 29.93 28.55 4.49
N GLU A 72 29.98 29.82 4.91
CA GLU A 72 29.80 30.25 6.31
C GLU A 72 28.36 30.06 6.79
N ASP A 73 27.38 30.21 5.89
CA ASP A 73 25.94 30.10 6.17
C ASP A 73 25.36 28.72 5.82
N GLU A 74 26.12 27.86 5.12
CA GLU A 74 25.64 26.58 4.58
C GLU A 74 25.01 25.68 5.63
N THR A 75 25.62 25.60 6.82
CA THR A 75 25.09 24.79 7.93
C THR A 75 23.74 25.31 8.41
N LYS A 76 23.61 26.63 8.56
CA LYS A 76 22.37 27.27 9.02
C LYS A 76 21.25 27.08 8.00
N GLU A 77 21.53 27.31 6.71
CA GLU A 77 20.52 27.14 5.67
C GLU A 77 20.13 25.67 5.47
N PHE A 78 21.08 24.73 5.65
CA PHE A 78 20.75 23.31 5.69
C PHE A 78 19.84 22.97 6.86
N MET A 79 20.08 23.51 8.06
CA MET A 79 19.21 23.31 9.21
C MET A 79 17.81 23.87 8.98
N ASN A 80 17.69 25.05 8.36
CA ASN A 80 16.39 25.64 8.01
C ASN A 80 15.62 24.75 7.02
N LEU A 81 16.29 24.22 6.00
CA LEU A 81 15.69 23.29 5.03
C LEU A 81 15.21 22.00 5.72
N ASN A 82 16.03 21.40 6.58
CA ASN A 82 15.67 20.19 7.30
C ASN A 82 14.55 20.43 8.32
N LYS A 83 14.49 21.62 8.93
CA LYS A 83 13.40 21.98 9.82
C LYS A 83 12.06 21.90 9.09
N PHE A 84 11.96 22.46 7.89
CA PHE A 84 10.73 22.39 7.08
C PHE A 84 10.32 20.94 6.78
N LEU A 85 11.27 20.10 6.36
CA LEU A 85 11.02 18.67 6.16
C LEU A 85 10.50 17.98 7.44
N ASN A 86 11.16 18.27 8.58
CA ASN A 86 10.79 17.69 9.87
C ASN A 86 9.40 18.14 10.32
N ASP A 87 8.99 19.38 10.04
CA ASP A 87 7.66 19.88 10.39
C ASP A 87 6.57 19.04 9.68
N ILE A 88 6.73 18.74 8.37
CA ILE A 88 5.81 17.87 7.63
C ILE A 88 5.82 16.43 8.19
N LYS A 89 7.00 15.91 8.52
CA LYS A 89 7.12 14.57 9.13
C LYS A 89 6.38 14.49 10.46
N VAL A 90 6.49 15.52 11.31
CA VAL A 90 5.78 15.60 12.59
C VAL A 90 4.27 15.66 12.39
N GLU A 91 3.78 16.37 11.37
CA GLU A 91 2.35 16.38 11.05
C GLU A 91 1.83 15.00 10.63
N ASN A 92 2.61 14.23 9.87
CA ASN A 92 2.27 12.85 9.51
C ASN A 92 2.23 11.96 10.76
N LEU A 93 3.20 12.07 11.67
CA LEU A 93 3.20 11.33 12.95
C LEU A 93 2.01 11.70 13.84
N ASN A 94 1.65 12.98 13.90
CA ASN A 94 0.46 13.44 14.63
C ASN A 94 -0.83 12.87 14.01
N THR A 95 -0.86 12.74 12.68
CA THR A 95 -1.99 12.11 11.98
C THR A 95 -2.11 10.64 12.37
N ILE A 96 -1.00 9.90 12.47
CA ILE A 96 -1.00 8.52 12.95
C ILE A 96 -1.58 8.44 14.37
N ALA A 97 -1.09 9.28 15.29
CA ALA A 97 -1.57 9.31 16.66
C ALA A 97 -3.09 9.55 16.73
N LEU A 98 -3.58 10.54 15.99
CA LEU A 98 -5.01 10.84 15.89
C LEU A 98 -5.81 9.64 15.34
N LEU A 99 -5.34 9.00 14.27
CA LEU A 99 -6.04 7.85 13.68
C LEU A 99 -6.09 6.65 14.64
N LYS A 100 -5.04 6.45 15.44
CA LYS A 100 -5.02 5.43 16.50
C LYS A 100 -6.02 5.74 17.61
N GLU A 101 -6.09 6.99 18.06
CA GLU A 101 -7.08 7.45 19.05
C GLU A 101 -8.51 7.27 18.54
N ASN A 102 -8.79 7.66 17.29
CA ASN A 102 -10.11 7.52 16.68
C ASN A 102 -10.54 6.05 16.56
N LEU A 103 -9.60 5.13 16.31
CA LEU A 103 -9.88 3.70 16.31
C LEU A 103 -10.27 3.21 17.70
N ILE A 104 -9.53 3.60 18.75
CA ILE A 104 -9.83 3.24 20.14
C ILE A 104 -11.21 3.78 20.56
N ALA A 105 -11.52 5.01 20.14
CA ALA A 105 -12.81 5.66 20.35
C ALA A 105 -13.95 5.06 19.50
N LYS A 106 -13.64 4.12 18.60
CA LYS A 106 -14.56 3.46 17.67
C LYS A 106 -15.33 4.45 16.79
N GLU A 107 -14.64 5.50 16.34
CA GLU A 107 -15.21 6.44 15.39
C GLU A 107 -15.52 5.77 14.05
N GLU A 108 -16.50 6.31 13.34
CA GLU A 108 -16.89 5.80 12.02
C GLU A 108 -15.72 5.85 11.04
N ASN A 109 -15.54 4.78 10.26
CA ASN A 109 -14.46 4.63 9.27
C ASN A 109 -13.02 4.68 9.84
N SER A 110 -12.83 4.74 11.17
CA SER A 110 -11.51 4.85 11.81
C SER A 110 -10.53 3.74 11.38
N GLN A 111 -10.97 2.48 11.38
CA GLN A 111 -10.18 1.35 10.89
C GLN A 111 -9.77 1.51 9.42
N VAL A 112 -10.69 1.98 8.57
CA VAL A 112 -10.45 2.17 7.13
C VAL A 112 -9.44 3.31 6.90
N TYR A 113 -9.57 4.42 7.63
CA TYR A 113 -8.64 5.54 7.51
C TYR A 113 -7.24 5.18 8.04
N LEU A 114 -7.16 4.44 9.15
CA LEU A 114 -5.89 3.94 9.65
C LEU A 114 -5.22 3.00 8.63
N GLN A 115 -5.98 2.09 8.01
CA GLN A 115 -5.48 1.23 6.95
C GLN A 115 -4.97 2.03 5.75
N TYR A 116 -5.75 3.02 5.27
CA TYR A 116 -5.34 3.88 4.16
C TYR A 116 -4.02 4.60 4.45
N PHE A 117 -3.86 5.14 5.66
CA PHE A 117 -2.64 5.84 6.03
C PHE A 117 -1.43 4.89 6.06
N GLY A 118 -1.57 3.69 6.62
CA GLY A 118 -0.52 2.67 6.61
C GLY A 118 -0.12 2.25 5.19
N ASP A 119 -1.10 2.02 4.32
CA ASP A 119 -0.85 1.65 2.92
C ASP A 119 -0.14 2.75 2.13
N ILE A 120 -0.48 4.01 2.40
CA ILE A 120 0.17 5.18 1.81
C ILE A 120 1.60 5.31 2.32
N CYS A 121 1.85 5.17 3.63
CA CYS A 121 3.19 5.19 4.20
C CYS A 121 4.08 4.13 3.54
N ARG A 122 3.57 2.89 3.40
CA ARG A 122 4.26 1.79 2.74
C ARG A 122 4.54 2.08 1.26
N TYR A 123 3.58 2.67 0.54
CA TYR A 123 3.75 3.04 -0.88
C TYR A 123 4.81 4.15 -1.06
N CYS A 124 4.93 5.05 -0.09
CA CYS A 124 5.92 6.12 -0.06
C CYS A 124 7.25 5.72 0.62
N ASP A 125 7.52 4.42 0.77
CA ASP A 125 8.75 3.88 1.38
C ASP A 125 9.02 4.35 2.83
N GLU A 126 8.02 4.90 3.53
CA GLU A 126 8.09 5.22 4.97
C GLU A 126 7.67 3.99 5.79
N TYR A 127 8.50 2.95 5.69
CA TYR A 127 8.23 1.64 6.28
C TYR A 127 8.12 1.67 7.80
N GLU A 128 8.89 2.51 8.49
CA GLU A 128 8.80 2.65 9.96
C GLU A 128 7.41 3.14 10.40
N MET A 129 6.82 4.11 9.68
CA MET A 129 5.47 4.60 9.96
C MET A 129 4.41 3.53 9.63
N ALA A 130 4.59 2.81 8.51
CA ALA A 130 3.68 1.74 8.12
C ALA A 130 3.69 0.59 9.15
N GLU A 131 4.87 0.16 9.60
CA GLU A 131 5.03 -0.88 10.62
C GLU A 131 4.39 -0.46 11.95
N ASP A 132 4.59 0.78 12.41
CA ASP A 132 3.96 1.31 13.63
C ASP A 132 2.43 1.24 13.58
N ILE A 133 1.84 1.47 12.41
CA ILE A 133 0.39 1.37 12.19
C ILE A 133 -0.07 -0.08 12.19
N TYR A 134 0.61 -0.93 11.42
CA TYR A 134 0.19 -2.32 11.24
C TYR A 134 0.38 -3.17 12.50
N LEU A 135 1.44 -2.92 13.29
CA LEU A 135 1.62 -3.53 14.61
C LEU A 135 0.50 -3.11 15.56
N PHE A 136 0.16 -1.82 15.59
CA PHE A 136 -0.97 -1.35 16.39
C PHE A 136 -2.29 -1.98 15.96
N GLN A 137 -2.55 -2.16 14.66
CA GLN A 137 -3.74 -2.89 14.19
C GLN A 137 -3.77 -4.33 14.71
N ILE A 138 -2.64 -5.05 14.70
CA ILE A 138 -2.54 -6.41 15.25
C ILE A 138 -2.85 -6.42 16.74
N ASP A 139 -2.33 -5.45 17.50
CA ASP A 139 -2.64 -5.29 18.94
C ASP A 139 -4.13 -5.01 19.20
N GLN A 140 -4.84 -4.47 18.21
CA GLN A 140 -6.31 -4.27 18.24
C GLN A 140 -7.08 -5.44 17.60
N GLU A 141 -6.44 -6.61 17.41
CA GLU A 141 -7.01 -7.81 16.79
C GLU A 141 -7.50 -7.61 15.34
N ILE A 142 -7.04 -6.56 14.66
CA ILE A 142 -7.35 -6.29 13.26
C ILE A 142 -6.37 -7.07 12.38
N THR A 143 -6.89 -8.12 11.76
CA THR A 143 -6.08 -9.06 10.97
C THR A 143 -5.46 -8.45 9.71
N ASP A 144 -5.93 -7.28 9.25
CA ASP A 144 -5.35 -6.58 8.10
C ASP A 144 -3.93 -6.06 8.39
N GLY A 145 -3.56 -5.85 9.67
CA GLY A 145 -2.20 -5.48 10.04
C GLY A 145 -1.17 -6.54 9.63
N PHE A 146 -1.52 -7.84 9.67
CA PHE A 146 -0.64 -8.89 9.15
C PHE A 146 -0.42 -8.79 7.63
N ILE A 147 -1.45 -8.37 6.89
CA ILE A 147 -1.32 -8.15 5.44
C ILE A 147 -0.40 -6.97 5.18
N GLY A 148 -0.60 -5.86 5.89
CA GLY A 148 0.24 -4.68 5.82
C GLY A 148 1.71 -4.97 6.10
N LEU A 149 2.02 -5.60 7.23
CA LEU A 149 3.39 -6.01 7.58
C LEU A 149 3.98 -6.96 6.55
N GLY A 150 3.21 -7.96 6.10
CA GLY A 150 3.69 -8.91 5.10
C GLY A 150 4.10 -8.22 3.79
N LEU A 151 3.30 -7.25 3.33
CA LEU A 151 3.62 -6.45 2.15
C LEU A 151 4.82 -5.51 2.39
N THR A 152 4.96 -4.94 3.59
CA THR A 152 6.13 -4.12 3.96
C THR A 152 7.42 -4.93 3.93
N TYR A 153 7.45 -6.08 4.59
CA TYR A 153 8.63 -6.96 4.59
C TYR A 153 8.96 -7.53 3.21
N ASN A 154 7.95 -7.76 2.37
CA ASN A 154 8.17 -8.16 1.00
C ASN A 154 8.92 -7.07 0.20
N ARG A 155 8.53 -5.80 0.36
CA ARG A 155 9.22 -4.66 -0.29
C ARG A 155 10.66 -4.49 0.19
N THR A 156 10.94 -4.81 1.45
CA THR A 156 12.31 -4.79 2.00
C THR A 156 13.08 -6.09 1.76
N HIS A 157 12.53 -7.02 0.97
CA HIS A 157 13.10 -8.32 0.60
C HIS A 157 13.32 -9.28 1.78
N ASP A 158 12.68 -9.03 2.94
CA ASP A 158 12.60 -10.01 4.03
C ASP A 158 11.43 -10.97 3.79
N TYR A 159 11.62 -11.85 2.81
CA TYR A 159 10.61 -12.83 2.41
C TYR A 159 10.24 -13.81 3.53
N ILE A 160 11.14 -14.06 4.48
CA ILE A 160 10.87 -14.96 5.61
C ILE A 160 9.86 -14.33 6.56
N THR A 161 10.06 -13.07 6.92
CA THR A 161 9.13 -12.35 7.80
C THR A 161 7.82 -12.05 7.07
N ALA A 162 7.87 -11.71 5.78
CA ALA A 162 6.68 -11.55 4.95
C ALA A 162 5.82 -12.83 4.93
N HIS A 163 6.46 -13.99 4.70
CA HIS A 163 5.78 -15.28 4.71
C HIS A 163 5.10 -15.55 6.06
N LYS A 164 5.81 -15.33 7.19
CA LYS A 164 5.22 -15.52 8.53
C LYS A 164 3.99 -14.64 8.74
N CYS A 165 4.02 -13.38 8.30
CA CYS A 165 2.89 -12.48 8.42
C CYS A 165 1.67 -13.01 7.67
N PHE A 166 1.83 -13.43 6.41
CA PHE A 166 0.73 -14.01 5.64
C PHE A 166 0.23 -15.34 6.22
N MET A 167 1.11 -16.16 6.82
CA MET A 167 0.69 -17.40 7.48
C MET A 167 -0.15 -17.11 8.74
N TYR A 168 0.24 -16.13 9.56
CA TYR A 168 -0.59 -15.69 10.69
C TYR A 168 -1.93 -15.10 10.22
N GLY A 169 -1.92 -14.29 9.16
CA GLY A 169 -3.16 -13.82 8.54
C GLY A 169 -4.07 -14.96 8.10
N CYS A 170 -3.53 -16.03 7.50
CA CYS A 170 -4.30 -17.22 7.13
C CYS A 170 -4.84 -17.98 8.35
N LEU A 171 -4.05 -18.10 9.41
CA LEU A 171 -4.45 -18.75 10.66
C LEU A 171 -5.63 -18.03 11.32
N LEU A 172 -5.66 -16.69 11.20
CA LEU A 172 -6.74 -15.84 11.70
C LEU A 172 -7.84 -15.60 10.65
N GLU A 173 -7.89 -16.42 9.61
CA GLU A 173 -8.91 -16.38 8.56
C GLU A 173 -9.04 -15.02 7.82
N ASN A 174 -7.96 -14.24 7.75
CA ASN A 174 -7.94 -13.05 6.90
C ASN A 174 -8.08 -13.47 5.43
N LYS A 175 -9.10 -12.92 4.77
CA LYS A 175 -9.50 -13.30 3.41
C LYS A 175 -8.41 -13.04 2.36
N LYS A 176 -7.55 -12.05 2.57
CA LYS A 176 -6.49 -11.64 1.62
C LYS A 176 -5.18 -12.38 1.83
N ALA A 177 -5.00 -13.05 2.97
CA ALA A 177 -3.70 -13.61 3.35
C ALA A 177 -3.23 -14.71 2.39
N ALA A 178 -4.15 -15.59 1.96
CA ALA A 178 -3.81 -16.67 1.04
C ALA A 178 -3.40 -16.15 -0.35
N TYR A 179 -4.06 -15.09 -0.83
CA TYR A 179 -3.70 -14.41 -2.09
C TYR A 179 -2.28 -13.85 -2.00
N HIS A 180 -1.97 -13.08 -0.96
CA HIS A 180 -0.65 -12.47 -0.81
C HIS A 180 0.46 -13.50 -0.55
N ALA A 181 0.16 -14.61 0.13
CA ALA A 181 1.10 -15.74 0.21
C ALA A 181 1.40 -16.33 -1.18
N GLY A 182 0.38 -16.48 -2.03
CA GLY A 182 0.55 -16.94 -3.41
C GLY A 182 1.43 -16.01 -4.24
N TYR A 183 1.17 -14.71 -4.13
CA TYR A 183 1.97 -13.68 -4.80
C TYR A 183 3.43 -13.68 -4.35
N LEU A 184 3.69 -13.80 -3.04
CA LEU A 184 5.05 -13.91 -2.49
C LEU A 184 5.81 -15.10 -3.09
N TYR A 185 5.17 -16.28 -3.16
CA TYR A 185 5.80 -17.45 -3.79
C TYR A 185 6.01 -17.27 -5.29
N TYR A 186 5.12 -16.55 -5.97
CA TYR A 186 5.27 -16.24 -7.38
C TYR A 186 6.49 -15.35 -7.63
N GLU A 187 6.69 -14.29 -6.83
CA GLU A 187 7.88 -13.43 -6.89
C GLU A 187 9.18 -14.19 -6.60
N MET A 188 9.12 -15.20 -5.72
CA MET A 188 10.24 -16.12 -5.44
C MET A 188 10.42 -17.22 -6.51
N ALA A 189 9.67 -17.17 -7.62
CA ALA A 189 9.65 -18.18 -8.68
C ALA A 189 9.31 -19.62 -8.20
N GLN A 190 8.61 -19.76 -7.08
CA GLN A 190 8.14 -21.05 -6.54
C GLN A 190 6.71 -21.34 -7.05
N ILE A 191 6.64 -21.69 -8.34
CA ILE A 191 5.39 -21.79 -9.10
C ILE A 191 4.38 -22.76 -8.49
N GLU A 192 4.81 -23.94 -8.02
CA GLU A 192 3.90 -24.93 -7.42
C GLU A 192 3.27 -24.42 -6.11
N GLN A 193 4.02 -23.63 -5.33
CA GLN A 193 3.50 -23.05 -4.09
C GLN A 193 2.55 -21.89 -4.39
N ALA A 194 2.90 -21.02 -5.32
CA ALA A 194 2.01 -19.96 -5.80
C ALA A 194 0.67 -20.54 -6.27
N GLU A 195 0.69 -21.57 -7.13
CA GLU A 195 -0.51 -22.26 -7.60
C GLU A 195 -1.37 -22.80 -6.45
N ARG A 196 -0.75 -23.41 -5.42
CA ARG A 196 -1.46 -23.93 -4.24
C ARG A 196 -2.14 -22.83 -3.44
N TRP A 197 -1.45 -21.71 -3.23
CA TRP A 197 -1.95 -20.61 -2.43
C TRP A 197 -3.04 -19.80 -3.13
N PHE A 198 -2.90 -19.54 -4.44
CA PHE A 198 -3.99 -18.94 -5.22
C PHE A 198 -5.24 -19.82 -5.23
N LYS A 199 -5.09 -21.14 -5.44
CA LYS A 199 -6.21 -22.08 -5.31
C LYS A 199 -6.86 -22.06 -3.93
N LYS A 200 -6.07 -21.90 -2.87
CA LYS A 200 -6.60 -21.77 -1.50
C LYS A 200 -7.40 -20.48 -1.34
N ALA A 201 -6.91 -19.34 -1.84
CA ALA A 201 -7.63 -18.07 -1.81
C ALA A 201 -8.99 -18.16 -2.55
N ILE A 202 -8.98 -18.75 -3.75
CA ILE A 202 -10.20 -19.00 -4.54
C ILE A 202 -11.17 -19.90 -3.76
N LYS A 203 -10.69 -21.00 -3.20
CA LYS A 203 -11.51 -21.97 -2.48
C LYS A 203 -12.11 -21.42 -1.19
N ASP A 204 -11.31 -20.68 -0.43
CA ASP A 204 -11.71 -20.26 0.91
C ASP A 204 -12.54 -18.97 0.91
N ASN A 205 -12.30 -18.08 -0.06
CA ASN A 205 -12.86 -16.73 -0.10
C ASN A 205 -13.52 -16.35 -1.42
N ALA A 206 -13.62 -17.26 -2.41
CA ALA A 206 -14.08 -16.93 -3.75
C ALA A 206 -13.30 -15.76 -4.38
N ASP A 207 -11.99 -15.71 -4.08
CA ASP A 207 -11.10 -14.63 -4.47
C ASP A 207 -10.89 -14.59 -5.99
N VAL A 208 -11.42 -13.54 -6.63
CA VAL A 208 -11.38 -13.37 -8.09
C VAL A 208 -10.02 -12.83 -8.56
N ASP A 209 -9.32 -12.05 -7.73
CA ASP A 209 -7.96 -11.59 -8.04
C ASP A 209 -7.00 -12.79 -8.06
N ALA A 210 -7.13 -13.71 -7.10
CA ALA A 210 -6.39 -14.97 -7.11
C ALA A 210 -6.69 -15.84 -8.34
N LEU A 211 -7.90 -15.75 -8.91
CA LEU A 211 -8.26 -16.44 -10.14
C LEU A 211 -7.51 -15.87 -11.35
N ALA A 212 -7.41 -14.53 -11.44
CA ALA A 212 -6.65 -13.86 -12.47
C ALA A 212 -5.15 -14.18 -12.38
N GLU A 213 -4.55 -14.10 -11.18
CA GLU A 213 -3.13 -14.45 -10.98
C GLU A 213 -2.85 -15.92 -11.32
N LEU A 214 -3.78 -16.83 -11.00
CA LEU A 214 -3.68 -18.24 -11.37
C LEU A 214 -3.77 -18.44 -12.89
N ALA A 215 -4.58 -17.63 -13.57
CA ALA A 215 -4.69 -17.64 -15.03
C ALA A 215 -3.34 -17.25 -15.68
N ASP A 216 -2.75 -16.16 -15.22
CA ASP A 216 -1.45 -15.66 -15.67
C ASP A 216 -0.33 -16.67 -15.40
N LEU A 217 -0.32 -17.26 -14.19
CA LEU A 217 0.60 -18.33 -13.83
C LEU A 217 0.51 -19.50 -14.81
N TYR A 218 -0.70 -19.93 -15.20
CA TYR A 218 -0.87 -21.01 -16.18
C TYR A 218 -0.48 -20.61 -17.60
N GLN A 219 -0.74 -19.37 -18.00
CA GLN A 219 -0.34 -18.85 -19.31
C GLN A 219 1.18 -18.86 -19.47
N ASN A 220 1.90 -18.46 -18.41
CA ASN A 220 3.35 -18.36 -18.41
C ASN A 220 4.06 -19.71 -18.19
N ASN A 221 3.37 -20.72 -17.66
CA ASN A 221 3.96 -22.03 -17.31
C ASN A 221 3.39 -23.22 -18.11
N GLY A 222 3.19 -23.03 -19.42
CA GLY A 222 2.91 -24.13 -20.35
C GLY A 222 1.49 -24.70 -20.29
N LYS A 223 0.53 -23.98 -19.70
CA LYS A 223 -0.91 -24.34 -19.66
C LYS A 223 -1.80 -23.21 -20.22
N PRO A 224 -1.53 -22.65 -21.42
CA PRO A 224 -2.18 -21.44 -21.92
C PRO A 224 -3.70 -21.58 -22.13
N GLU A 225 -4.20 -22.76 -22.51
CA GLU A 225 -5.65 -22.98 -22.64
C GLU A 225 -6.37 -22.87 -21.29
N LYS A 226 -5.77 -23.42 -20.22
CA LYS A 226 -6.33 -23.29 -18.87
C LYS A 226 -6.25 -21.84 -18.40
N GLY A 227 -5.15 -21.16 -18.66
CA GLY A 227 -4.99 -19.74 -18.35
C GLY A 227 -6.10 -18.90 -18.99
N ARG A 228 -6.29 -19.02 -20.31
CA ARG A 228 -7.34 -18.30 -21.05
C ARG A 228 -8.76 -18.55 -20.50
N GLN A 229 -9.09 -19.81 -20.18
CA GLN A 229 -10.39 -20.14 -19.60
C GLN A 229 -10.61 -19.44 -18.25
N LEU A 230 -9.60 -19.45 -17.38
CA LEU A 230 -9.71 -18.79 -16.07
C LEU A 230 -9.76 -17.27 -16.18
N TYR A 231 -8.96 -16.68 -17.08
CA TYR A 231 -8.94 -15.23 -17.30
C TYR A 231 -10.30 -14.71 -17.75
N LYS A 232 -10.95 -15.42 -18.68
CA LYS A 232 -12.29 -15.08 -19.16
C LYS A 232 -13.35 -15.13 -18.04
N ILE A 233 -13.22 -16.08 -17.12
CA ILE A 233 -14.11 -16.15 -15.95
C ILE A 233 -13.84 -14.97 -15.01
N ALA A 234 -12.57 -14.67 -14.72
CA ALA A 234 -12.21 -13.55 -13.86
C ALA A 234 -12.73 -12.21 -14.40
N GLU A 235 -12.53 -11.93 -15.70
CA GLU A 235 -13.01 -10.71 -16.37
C GLU A 235 -14.53 -10.53 -16.21
N LYS A 236 -15.31 -11.57 -16.51
CA LYS A 236 -16.77 -11.54 -16.35
C LYS A 236 -17.22 -11.33 -14.91
N LEU A 237 -16.50 -11.92 -13.94
CA LEU A 237 -16.78 -11.74 -12.52
C LEU A 237 -16.40 -10.35 -11.99
N ILE A 238 -15.39 -9.70 -12.60
CA ILE A 238 -14.92 -8.37 -12.19
C ILE A 238 -15.82 -7.26 -12.74
N PHE A 239 -16.15 -7.32 -14.03
CA PHE A 239 -16.87 -6.24 -14.70
C PHE A 239 -18.39 -6.43 -14.70
N GLU A 240 -18.89 -7.64 -14.42
CA GLU A 240 -20.30 -8.01 -14.42
C GLU A 240 -21.04 -7.68 -15.74
N GLU A 241 -20.30 -7.43 -16.84
CA GLU A 241 -20.86 -7.04 -18.15
C GLU A 241 -21.51 -8.22 -18.89
N GLU A 242 -21.01 -9.44 -18.65
CA GLU A 242 -21.52 -10.67 -19.24
C GLU A 242 -21.69 -11.77 -18.20
N ALA A 243 -22.80 -12.50 -18.28
CA ALA A 243 -23.01 -13.69 -17.46
C ALA A 243 -22.01 -14.80 -17.83
N LEU A 244 -21.65 -15.61 -16.82
CA LEU A 244 -20.94 -16.86 -17.04
C LEU A 244 -21.84 -17.84 -17.82
N THR A 245 -21.26 -18.60 -18.74
CA THR A 245 -21.93 -19.75 -19.34
C THR A 245 -22.08 -20.88 -18.32
N CYS A 246 -22.98 -21.85 -18.54
CA CYS A 246 -23.14 -23.00 -17.64
C CYS A 246 -21.82 -23.76 -17.38
N GLU A 247 -20.93 -23.84 -18.36
CA GLU A 247 -19.63 -24.49 -18.22
C GLU A 247 -18.67 -23.67 -17.34
N GLU A 248 -18.62 -22.35 -17.56
CA GLU A 248 -17.84 -21.39 -16.77
C GLU A 248 -18.33 -21.36 -15.31
N GLU A 249 -19.64 -21.35 -15.07
CA GLU A 249 -20.24 -21.43 -13.73
C GLU A 249 -19.85 -22.72 -13.02
N LEU A 250 -19.96 -23.86 -13.72
CA LEU A 250 -19.60 -25.16 -13.14
C LEU A 250 -18.11 -25.22 -12.77
N LEU A 251 -17.23 -24.65 -13.60
CA LEU A 251 -15.80 -24.57 -13.32
C LEU A 251 -15.54 -23.66 -12.12
N TRP A 252 -16.13 -22.47 -12.08
CA TRP A 252 -16.00 -21.54 -10.97
C TRP A 252 -16.45 -22.18 -9.66
N GLN A 253 -17.64 -22.79 -9.63
CA GLN A 253 -18.17 -23.47 -8.45
C GLN A 253 -17.28 -24.63 -7.97
N LYS A 254 -16.65 -25.37 -8.88
CA LYS A 254 -15.70 -26.44 -8.51
C LYS A 254 -14.45 -25.90 -7.80
N MET A 255 -14.03 -24.69 -8.15
CA MET A 255 -12.83 -24.07 -7.59
C MET A 255 -13.11 -23.34 -6.28
N SER A 256 -14.27 -22.66 -6.17
CA SER A 256 -14.62 -21.81 -5.04
C SER A 256 -15.42 -22.48 -3.92
N ARG A 257 -15.89 -23.73 -4.10
CA ARG A 257 -16.59 -24.45 -3.03
C ARG A 257 -15.63 -25.09 -2.02
N LYS A 258 -15.81 -24.78 -0.73
CA LYS A 258 -15.30 -25.62 0.36
C LYS A 258 -15.98 -26.99 0.27
N LYS A 259 -15.19 -28.07 0.15
CA LYS A 259 -15.72 -29.41 0.41
C LYS A 259 -16.21 -29.40 1.87
N GLN A 260 -17.51 -29.59 2.05
CA GLN A 260 -18.14 -29.82 3.36
C GLN A 260 -17.51 -31.03 4.03
#